data_AF-A0A2M8BMP1-F1
#
_entry.id   AF-A0A2M8BMP1-F1
#
_cell.length_a   1.000
_cell.length_b   1.000
_cell.length_c   1.000
_cell.angle_alpha   90.00
_cell.angle_beta   90.00
_cell.angle_gamma   90.00
#
_symmetry.space_group_name_H-M   'P 1'
#
loop_
_entity.id
_entity.type
_entity.pdbx_description
1 polymer ?
#
loop_
_entity_poly.entity_id
_entity_poly.type
_entity_poly.pdbx_seq_one_letter_code
_entity_poly.pdbx_strand_id
1 'polypeptide(L)'
;MSKKKDGANATPLVRFQRGMLLPADQVARLEALRALEDDITAQHKEAAARGYAEGLRRAATDSVGILVAADAAARQRVEQARDDVLALALRLAERILGQAVTAQPEALERLLRELLEGLPDGDTVEVIVGSKAFEVLSEGLLAVRLQCDEAAPPWSLRMLSIAGQVDAGFETQLANVERQLRR
;
A
#
# COMPACT_ATOMS: atom_id res chain seq x y z
N MET A 1 71.02 -75.65 21.83
CA MET A 1 70.39 -74.59 22.65
C MET A 1 70.33 -73.31 21.83
N SER A 2 69.11 -72.88 21.44
CA SER A 2 68.56 -71.51 21.44
C SER A 2 69.54 -70.37 21.80
N LYS A 3 69.68 -69.23 21.09
CA LYS A 3 68.64 -68.23 20.72
C LYS A 3 69.21 -67.11 19.82
N LYS A 4 68.31 -66.52 19.01
CA LYS A 4 68.21 -65.11 18.53
C LYS A 4 69.39 -64.56 17.71
N LYS A 5 69.30 -64.39 16.38
CA LYS A 5 68.38 -63.51 15.61
C LYS A 5 68.19 -62.15 16.31
N ASP A 6 69.02 -61.18 15.93
CA ASP A 6 68.68 -59.77 15.91
C ASP A 6 69.43 -59.15 14.72
N GLY A 7 68.87 -59.39 13.52
CA GLY A 7 69.19 -58.55 12.38
C GLY A 7 68.64 -57.17 12.70
N ALA A 8 69.53 -56.22 12.97
CA ALA A 8 69.19 -54.82 13.08
C ALA A 8 68.53 -54.42 11.74
N ASN A 9 67.20 -54.40 11.76
CA ASN A 9 66.37 -53.99 10.63
C ASN A 9 66.56 -52.47 10.53
N ALA A 10 67.64 -52.06 9.86
CA ALA A 10 67.96 -50.66 9.68
C ALA A 10 66.85 -50.03 8.84
N THR A 11 66.07 -49.15 9.46
CA THR A 11 65.01 -48.41 8.76
C THR A 11 65.65 -47.68 7.57
N PRO A 12 65.16 -47.90 6.34
CA PRO A 12 65.76 -47.27 5.17
C PRO A 12 65.65 -45.75 5.29
N LEU A 13 66.79 -45.06 5.21
CA LEU A 13 66.86 -43.61 5.19
C LEU A 13 66.62 -43.12 3.76
N VAL A 14 65.71 -42.17 3.60
CA VAL A 14 65.39 -41.55 2.31
C VAL A 14 65.86 -40.11 2.34
N ARG A 15 66.47 -39.66 1.24
CA ARG A 15 66.95 -38.29 1.10
C ARG A 15 65.75 -37.34 0.95
N PHE A 16 65.46 -36.60 2.01
CA PHE A 16 64.48 -35.52 2.01
C PHE A 16 65.18 -34.17 1.75
N GLN A 17 64.43 -33.16 1.32
CA GLN A 17 64.91 -31.88 0.78
C GLN A 17 66.23 -31.33 1.37
N ARG A 18 67.10 -30.78 0.50
CA ARG A 18 68.43 -30.22 0.84
C ARG A 18 69.41 -31.20 1.52
N GLY A 19 69.23 -32.51 1.37
CA GLY A 19 70.20 -33.51 1.79
C GLY A 19 70.03 -34.01 3.24
N MET A 20 68.89 -33.75 3.87
CA MET A 20 68.55 -34.39 5.15
C MET A 20 68.14 -35.84 4.90
N LEU A 21 68.73 -36.77 5.66
CA LEU A 21 68.34 -38.17 5.66
C LEU A 21 67.35 -38.38 6.80
N LEU A 22 66.09 -38.62 6.44
CA LEU A 22 65.05 -39.00 7.38
C LEU A 22 64.70 -40.48 7.17
N PRO A 23 64.28 -41.20 8.22
CA PRO A 23 63.78 -42.55 8.06
C PRO A 23 62.48 -42.53 7.23
N ALA A 24 62.30 -43.54 6.37
CA ALA A 24 61.25 -43.58 5.34
C ALA A 24 59.82 -43.40 5.89
N ASP A 25 59.57 -43.86 7.11
CA ASP A 25 58.32 -43.70 7.86
C ASP A 25 58.02 -42.24 8.21
N GLN A 26 59.06 -41.45 8.55
CA GLN A 26 58.93 -40.02 8.83
C GLN A 26 58.69 -39.21 7.55
N VAL A 27 59.33 -39.59 6.43
CA VAL A 27 59.09 -38.95 5.13
C VAL A 27 57.64 -39.17 4.68
N ALA A 28 57.15 -40.41 4.73
CA ALA A 28 55.77 -40.73 4.38
C ALA A 28 54.74 -40.00 5.27
N ARG A 29 55.03 -39.86 6.57
CA ARG A 29 54.19 -39.10 7.50
C ARG A 29 54.15 -37.60 7.19
N LEU A 30 55.27 -37.00 6.80
CA LEU A 30 55.32 -35.59 6.41
C LEU A 30 54.61 -35.32 5.08
N GLU A 31 54.71 -36.24 4.12
CA GLU A 31 53.98 -36.17 2.86
C GLU A 31 52.47 -36.31 3.08
N ALA A 32 52.05 -37.22 3.95
CA ALA A 32 50.64 -37.37 4.34
C ALA A 32 50.09 -36.12 5.06
N LEU A 33 50.87 -35.48 5.93
CA LEU A 33 50.47 -34.22 6.59
C LEU A 33 50.34 -33.06 5.60
N ARG A 34 51.26 -32.95 4.62
CA ARG A 34 51.16 -31.94 3.56
C ARG A 34 49.94 -32.15 2.68
N ALA A 35 49.67 -33.39 2.29
CA ALA A 35 48.47 -33.72 1.52
C ALA A 35 47.19 -33.37 2.31
N LEU A 36 47.18 -33.62 3.62
CA LEU A 36 46.06 -33.24 4.47
C LEU A 36 45.90 -31.71 4.59
N GLU A 37 46.99 -30.96 4.71
CA GLU A 37 46.96 -29.48 4.73
C GLU A 37 46.46 -28.92 3.39
N ASP A 38 46.91 -29.47 2.27
CA ASP A 38 46.46 -29.09 0.93
C ASP A 38 44.97 -29.39 0.74
N ASP A 39 44.50 -30.56 1.17
CA ASP A 39 43.09 -30.94 1.14
C ASP A 39 42.22 -30.02 2.01
N ILE A 40 42.67 -29.70 3.22
CA ILE A 40 41.97 -28.78 4.13
C ILE A 40 41.88 -27.38 3.49
N THR A 41 42.98 -26.86 2.94
CA THR A 41 42.96 -25.54 2.31
C THR A 41 42.10 -25.51 1.04
N ALA A 42 42.07 -26.58 0.26
CA ALA A 42 41.19 -26.71 -0.89
C ALA A 42 39.72 -26.72 -0.47
N GLN A 43 39.35 -27.50 0.55
CA GLN A 43 38.00 -27.54 1.09
C GLN A 43 37.55 -26.18 1.65
N HIS A 44 38.43 -25.47 2.36
CA HIS A 44 38.13 -24.12 2.85
C HIS A 44 37.88 -23.12 1.72
N LYS A 45 38.70 -23.15 0.66
CA LYS A 45 38.52 -22.29 -0.52
C LYS A 45 37.19 -22.59 -1.23
N GLU A 46 36.86 -23.86 -1.42
CA GLU A 46 35.62 -24.27 -2.05
C GLU A 46 34.39 -23.89 -1.21
N ALA A 47 34.46 -24.08 0.12
CA ALA A 47 33.41 -23.66 1.04
C ALA A 47 33.21 -22.13 1.03
N ALA A 48 34.31 -21.35 1.04
CA ALA A 48 34.25 -19.89 0.96
C ALA A 48 33.66 -19.42 -0.38
N ALA A 49 34.05 -20.02 -1.50
CA ALA A 49 33.51 -19.68 -2.82
C ALA A 49 32.01 -20.00 -2.91
N ARG A 50 31.57 -21.14 -2.38
CA ARG A 50 30.15 -21.51 -2.31
C ARG A 50 29.36 -20.55 -1.44
N GLY A 51 29.86 -20.24 -0.25
CA GLY A 51 29.21 -19.30 0.68
C GLY A 51 29.09 -17.90 0.08
N TYR A 52 30.11 -17.43 -0.63
CA TYR A 52 30.07 -16.15 -1.34
C TYR A 52 29.02 -16.13 -2.45
N ALA A 53 28.99 -17.16 -3.29
CA ALA A 53 28.01 -17.27 -4.37
C ALA A 53 26.57 -17.38 -3.84
N GLU A 54 26.36 -18.14 -2.76
CA GLU A 54 25.06 -18.24 -2.10
C GLU A 54 24.64 -16.90 -1.46
N GLY A 55 25.57 -16.23 -0.78
CA GLY A 55 25.35 -14.90 -0.20
C GLY A 55 24.96 -13.87 -1.25
N LEU A 56 25.63 -13.85 -2.41
CA LEU A 56 25.28 -12.98 -3.53
C LEU A 56 23.88 -13.26 -4.07
N ARG A 57 23.50 -14.54 -4.22
CA ARG A 57 22.16 -14.92 -4.68
C ARG A 57 21.08 -14.49 -3.69
N ARG A 58 21.31 -14.69 -2.38
CA ARG A 58 20.40 -14.25 -1.32
C ARG A 58 20.25 -12.73 -1.34
N ALA A 59 21.36 -11.99 -1.35
CA ALA A 59 21.33 -10.53 -1.40
C ALA A 59 20.61 -9.98 -2.65
N ALA A 60 20.80 -10.61 -3.81
CA ALA A 60 20.08 -10.25 -5.03
C ALA A 60 18.57 -10.50 -4.90
N THR A 61 18.18 -11.64 -4.33
CA THR A 61 16.77 -11.99 -4.09
C THR A 61 16.12 -11.03 -3.10
N ASP A 62 16.82 -10.73 -2.00
CA ASP A 62 16.35 -9.79 -0.98
C ASP A 62 16.19 -8.38 -1.55
N SER A 63 17.14 -7.94 -2.38
CA SER A 63 17.08 -6.64 -3.06
C SER A 63 15.88 -6.55 -4.00
N VAL A 64 15.60 -7.61 -4.76
CA VAL A 64 14.40 -7.69 -5.61
C VAL A 64 13.13 -7.65 -4.74
N GLY A 65 13.11 -8.38 -3.62
CA GLY A 65 12.00 -8.35 -2.67
C GLY A 65 11.72 -6.95 -2.11
N ILE A 66 12.77 -6.21 -1.75
CA ILE A 66 12.66 -4.82 -1.29
C ILE A 66 12.09 -3.92 -2.39
N LEU A 67 12.56 -4.05 -3.62
CA LEU A 67 12.08 -3.25 -4.75
C LEU A 67 10.59 -3.50 -5.04
N VAL A 68 10.17 -4.77 -5.02
CA VAL A 68 8.77 -5.14 -5.21
C VAL A 68 7.89 -4.58 -4.08
N ALA A 69 8.34 -4.69 -2.83
CA ALA A 69 7.63 -4.11 -1.70
C ALA A 69 7.54 -2.58 -1.77
N ALA A 70 8.62 -1.92 -2.20
CA ALA A 70 8.66 -0.47 -2.38
C ALA A 70 7.72 0.01 -3.49
N ASP A 71 7.66 -0.69 -4.63
CA ASP A 71 6.73 -0.38 -5.72
C ASP A 71 5.27 -0.56 -5.28
N ALA A 72 4.96 -1.65 -4.59
CA ALA A 72 3.61 -1.87 -4.05
C ALA A 72 3.20 -0.76 -3.06
N ALA A 73 4.10 -0.37 -2.15
CA ALA A 73 3.86 0.72 -1.21
C ALA A 73 3.69 2.08 -1.92
N ALA A 74 4.47 2.34 -2.97
CA ALA A 74 4.35 3.56 -3.76
C ALA A 74 2.99 3.65 -4.46
N ARG A 75 2.54 2.57 -5.10
CA ARG A 75 1.22 2.51 -5.74
C ARG A 75 0.09 2.71 -4.75
N GLN A 76 0.18 2.07 -3.58
CA GLN A 76 -0.81 2.25 -2.52
C GLN A 76 -0.89 3.71 -2.05
N ARG A 77 0.25 4.40 -1.90
CA ARG A 77 0.28 5.82 -1.54
C ARG A 77 -0.31 6.72 -2.62
N VAL A 78 -0.13 6.38 -3.90
CA VAL A 78 -0.73 7.13 -5.01
C VAL A 78 -2.26 7.02 -4.97
N GLU A 79 -2.80 5.82 -4.76
CA GLU A 79 -4.25 5.64 -4.64
C GLU A 79 -4.81 6.38 -3.41
N GLN A 80 -4.12 6.31 -2.26
CA GLN A 80 -4.50 7.07 -1.07
C GLN A 80 -4.49 8.58 -1.32
N ALA A 81 -3.44 9.09 -1.98
CA ALA A 81 -3.36 10.51 -2.32
C ALA A 81 -4.47 10.94 -3.27
N ARG A 82 -4.89 10.06 -4.20
CA ARG A 82 -6.03 10.31 -5.10
C ARG A 82 -7.33 10.48 -4.31
N ASP A 83 -7.58 9.58 -3.35
CA ASP A 83 -8.75 9.67 -2.47
C ASP A 83 -8.73 10.95 -1.62
N ASP A 84 -7.57 11.30 -1.06
CA ASP A 84 -7.40 12.52 -0.26
C ASP A 84 -7.65 13.79 -1.07
N VAL A 85 -7.14 13.86 -2.30
CA VAL A 85 -7.35 14.99 -3.22
C VAL A 85 -8.83 15.11 -3.58
N LEU A 86 -9.50 13.99 -3.87
CA LEU A 86 -10.92 13.98 -4.17
C LEU A 86 -11.75 14.46 -2.97
N ALA A 87 -11.43 13.98 -1.76
CA ALA A 87 -12.11 14.40 -0.53
C ALA A 87 -11.91 15.90 -0.27
N LEU A 88 -10.71 16.43 -0.50
CA LEU A 88 -10.43 17.86 -0.37
C LEU A 88 -11.21 18.68 -1.39
N ALA A 89 -11.26 18.24 -2.65
CA ALA A 89 -12.01 18.90 -3.71
C ALA A 89 -13.51 18.96 -3.39
N LEU A 90 -14.10 17.86 -2.88
CA LEU A 90 -15.51 17.81 -2.48
C LEU A 90 -15.81 18.76 -1.32
N ARG A 91 -14.95 18.81 -0.28
CA ARG A 91 -15.12 19.77 0.83
C ARG A 91 -15.01 21.22 0.38
N LEU A 92 -14.13 21.51 -0.57
CA LEU A 92 -14.03 22.85 -1.16
C LEU A 92 -15.27 23.19 -1.97
N ALA A 93 -15.79 22.25 -2.76
CA ALA A 93 -17.05 22.42 -3.49
C ALA A 93 -18.23 22.69 -2.55
N GLU A 94 -18.38 21.89 -1.50
CA GLU A 94 -19.41 22.08 -0.46
C GLU A 94 -19.33 23.47 0.17
N ARG A 95 -18.13 23.91 0.54
CA ARG A 95 -17.90 25.24 1.10
C ARG A 95 -18.26 26.36 0.12
N ILE A 96 -17.85 26.23 -1.15
CA ILE A 96 -18.15 27.22 -2.19
C ILE A 96 -19.66 27.28 -2.44
N LEU A 97 -20.33 26.13 -2.54
CA LEU A 97 -21.78 26.06 -2.71
C LEU A 97 -22.52 26.71 -1.54
N GLY A 98 -22.14 26.37 -0.30
CA GLY A 98 -22.73 26.99 0.89
C GLY A 98 -22.54 28.52 0.91
N GLN A 99 -21.37 29.02 0.51
CA GLN A 99 -21.13 30.47 0.39
C GLN A 99 -21.93 31.10 -0.76
N ALA A 100 -22.01 30.44 -1.91
CA ALA A 100 -22.75 30.93 -3.07
C ALA A 100 -24.25 31.04 -2.78
N VAL A 101 -24.84 30.03 -2.14
CA VAL A 101 -26.26 30.04 -1.74
C VAL A 101 -26.54 31.08 -0.68
N THR A 102 -25.62 31.28 0.27
CA THR A 102 -25.72 32.37 1.25
C THR A 102 -25.70 33.75 0.56
N ALA A 103 -24.92 33.90 -0.50
CA ALA A 103 -24.78 35.16 -1.23
C ALA A 103 -25.90 35.41 -2.26
N GLN A 104 -26.52 34.34 -2.78
CA GLN A 104 -27.57 34.38 -3.82
C GLN A 104 -28.71 33.41 -3.46
N PRO A 105 -29.52 33.74 -2.44
CA PRO A 105 -30.65 32.91 -2.01
C PRO A 105 -31.65 32.61 -3.16
N GLU A 106 -31.78 33.51 -4.12
CA GLU A 106 -32.70 33.37 -5.26
C GLU A 106 -32.31 32.22 -6.20
N ALA A 107 -31.08 31.73 -6.13
CA ALA A 107 -30.67 30.51 -6.84
C ALA A 107 -31.37 29.26 -6.27
N LEU A 108 -31.56 29.21 -4.95
CA LEU A 108 -32.22 28.09 -4.29
C LEU A 108 -33.72 28.07 -4.60
N GLU A 109 -34.36 29.24 -4.64
CA GLU A 109 -35.75 29.36 -5.08
C GLU A 109 -35.94 28.88 -6.53
N ARG A 110 -35.04 29.26 -7.44
CA ARG A 110 -35.09 28.83 -8.84
C ARG A 110 -34.97 27.32 -8.95
N LEU A 111 -34.01 26.72 -8.24
CA LEU A 111 -33.84 25.28 -8.21
C LEU A 111 -35.12 24.58 -7.73
N LEU A 112 -35.75 25.08 -6.67
CA LEU A 112 -37.00 24.51 -6.18
C LEU A 112 -38.14 24.67 -7.19
N ARG A 113 -38.27 25.82 -7.88
CA ARG A 113 -39.27 25.98 -8.95
C ARG A 113 -39.05 25.01 -10.09
N GLU A 114 -37.81 24.84 -10.56
CA GLU A 114 -37.47 23.86 -11.61
C GLU A 114 -37.82 22.43 -11.19
N LEU A 115 -37.57 22.08 -9.92
CA LEU A 115 -37.94 20.77 -9.37
C LEU A 115 -39.47 20.58 -9.30
N LEU A 116 -40.22 21.63 -8.97
CA LEU A 116 -41.68 21.59 -8.92
C LEU A 116 -42.30 21.53 -10.33
N GLU A 117 -41.73 22.24 -11.30
CA GLU A 117 -42.14 22.18 -12.72
C GLU A 117 -41.92 20.79 -13.34
N GLY A 118 -40.98 20.01 -12.80
CA GLY A 118 -40.74 18.62 -13.21
C GLY A 118 -41.76 17.61 -12.67
N LEU A 119 -42.66 18.01 -11.77
CA LEU A 119 -43.65 17.13 -11.17
C LEU A 119 -44.96 17.10 -11.98
N PRO A 120 -45.67 15.97 -12.01
CA PRO A 120 -46.96 15.87 -12.68
C PRO A 120 -48.02 16.78 -12.02
N ASP A 121 -48.88 17.38 -12.85
CA ASP A 121 -49.94 18.28 -12.39
C ASP A 121 -50.86 17.61 -11.36
N GLY A 122 -51.07 18.27 -10.22
CA GLY A 122 -52.01 17.85 -9.16
C GLY A 122 -51.39 17.08 -8.00
N ASP A 123 -50.08 16.80 -8.03
CA ASP A 123 -49.39 16.22 -6.87
C ASP A 123 -49.33 17.22 -5.71
N THR A 124 -49.72 16.78 -4.52
CA THR A 124 -49.46 17.56 -3.30
C THR A 124 -48.01 17.29 -2.90
N VAL A 125 -47.21 18.36 -2.85
CA VAL A 125 -45.77 18.29 -2.56
C VAL A 125 -45.49 18.92 -1.21
N GLU A 126 -44.83 18.17 -0.35
CA GLU A 126 -44.25 18.66 0.89
C GLU A 126 -42.74 18.80 0.70
N VAL A 127 -42.20 19.97 1.04
CA VAL A 127 -40.78 20.27 0.86
C VAL A 127 -40.14 20.40 2.23
N ILE A 128 -39.27 19.45 2.55
CA ILE A 128 -38.49 19.41 3.79
C ILE A 128 -37.15 20.08 3.51
N VAL A 129 -36.84 21.11 4.29
CA VAL A 129 -35.62 21.90 4.14
C VAL A 129 -34.89 22.05 5.47
N GLY A 130 -33.57 22.22 5.39
CA GLY A 130 -32.77 22.61 6.55
C GLY A 130 -33.08 24.03 7.03
N SER A 131 -32.64 24.36 8.24
CA SER A 131 -32.96 25.63 8.91
C SER A 131 -32.64 26.88 8.08
N LYS A 132 -31.46 26.97 7.45
CA LYS A 132 -31.09 28.15 6.65
C LYS A 132 -31.85 28.23 5.33
N ALA A 133 -32.06 27.08 4.67
CA ALA A 133 -32.91 27.02 3.49
C ALA A 133 -34.36 27.41 3.81
N PHE A 134 -34.87 27.02 4.98
CA PHE A 134 -36.21 27.42 5.43
C PHE A 134 -36.33 28.92 5.63
N GLU A 135 -35.38 29.56 6.32
CA GLU A 135 -35.36 31.02 6.49
C GLU A 135 -35.50 31.75 5.15
N VAL A 136 -34.71 31.33 4.16
CA VAL A 136 -34.73 31.92 2.82
C VAL A 136 -36.03 31.63 2.06
N LEU A 137 -36.46 30.38 2.02
CA LEU A 137 -37.57 29.95 1.14
C LEU A 137 -38.95 30.31 1.71
N SER A 138 -39.05 30.47 3.04
CA SER A 138 -40.32 30.80 3.71
C SER A 138 -40.88 32.16 3.30
N GLU A 139 -40.03 33.10 2.87
CA GLU A 139 -40.44 34.43 2.43
C GLU A 139 -40.89 34.47 0.96
N GLY A 140 -40.41 33.54 0.12
CA GLY A 140 -40.60 33.58 -1.34
C GLY A 140 -41.64 32.62 -1.93
N LEU A 141 -41.99 31.54 -1.23
CA LEU A 141 -42.80 30.44 -1.78
C LEU A 141 -44.12 30.22 -1.02
N LEU A 142 -45.15 30.98 -1.40
CA LEU A 142 -46.47 30.92 -0.77
C LEU A 142 -47.33 29.70 -1.18
N ALA A 143 -46.94 28.96 -2.22
CA ALA A 143 -47.78 27.91 -2.82
C ALA A 143 -47.40 26.49 -2.41
N VAL A 144 -46.33 26.30 -1.61
CA VAL A 144 -45.78 24.98 -1.28
C VAL A 144 -45.74 24.80 0.23
N ARG A 145 -46.08 23.60 0.71
CA ARG A 145 -45.98 23.26 2.12
C ARG A 145 -44.51 23.02 2.48
N LEU A 146 -43.88 24.03 3.07
CA LEU A 146 -42.50 23.98 3.56
C LEU A 146 -42.47 23.46 5.00
N GLN A 147 -41.60 22.50 5.28
CA GLN A 147 -41.31 22.00 6.62
C GLN A 147 -39.82 22.14 6.92
N CYS A 148 -39.50 22.72 8.07
CA CYS A 148 -38.12 22.76 8.56
C CYS A 148 -37.77 21.45 9.26
N ASP A 149 -36.65 20.84 8.88
CA ASP A 149 -36.00 19.74 9.60
C ASP A 149 -34.68 20.25 10.19
N GLU A 150 -34.67 20.52 11.49
CA GLU A 150 -33.48 21.03 12.19
C GLU A 150 -32.33 20.02 12.25
N ALA A 151 -32.62 18.71 12.09
CA ALA A 151 -31.59 17.69 12.03
C ALA A 151 -30.94 17.61 10.64
N ALA A 152 -31.54 18.24 9.62
CA ALA A 152 -31.03 18.22 8.27
C ALA A 152 -29.95 19.29 8.06
N PRO A 153 -29.03 19.09 7.10
CA PRO A 153 -28.00 20.06 6.77
C PRO A 153 -28.59 21.44 6.40
N PRO A 154 -27.85 22.55 6.64
CA PRO A 154 -28.39 23.91 6.55
C PRO A 154 -29.02 24.27 5.21
N TRP A 155 -28.57 23.64 4.12
CA TRP A 155 -29.02 23.89 2.75
C TRP A 155 -29.65 22.67 2.08
N SER A 156 -30.05 21.68 2.87
CA SER A 156 -30.69 20.47 2.36
C SER A 156 -32.10 20.78 1.85
N LEU A 157 -32.50 20.08 0.78
CA LEU A 157 -33.82 20.19 0.17
C LEU A 157 -34.28 18.80 -0.25
N ARG A 158 -35.40 18.36 0.33
CA ARG A 158 -36.05 17.09 0.03
C ARG A 158 -37.51 17.36 -0.31
N MET A 159 -37.99 16.79 -1.40
CA MET A 159 -39.39 16.85 -1.78
C MET A 159 -40.03 15.48 -1.56
N LEU A 160 -41.21 15.50 -0.95
CA LEU A 160 -42.08 14.35 -0.76
C LEU A 160 -43.34 14.56 -1.59
N SER A 161 -43.60 13.65 -2.52
CA SER A 161 -44.86 13.58 -3.25
C SER A 161 -45.45 12.17 -3.17
N ILE A 162 -46.67 12.00 -3.69
CA ILE A 162 -47.30 10.68 -3.77
C ILE A 162 -46.55 9.72 -4.70
N ALA A 163 -45.79 10.24 -5.66
CA ALA A 163 -44.97 9.47 -6.58
C ALA A 163 -43.65 8.99 -5.95
N GLY A 164 -43.19 9.65 -4.87
CA GLY A 164 -41.99 9.26 -4.13
C GLY A 164 -41.26 10.43 -3.49
N GLN A 165 -40.03 10.15 -3.07
CA GLN A 165 -39.13 11.14 -2.48
C GLN A 165 -38.04 11.53 -3.47
N VAL A 166 -37.83 12.83 -3.65
CA VAL A 166 -36.71 13.39 -4.41
C VAL A 166 -35.79 14.13 -3.44
N ASP A 167 -34.55 13.68 -3.35
CA ASP A 167 -33.49 14.35 -2.59
C ASP A 167 -32.65 15.21 -3.54
N ALA A 168 -32.79 16.52 -3.41
CA ALA A 168 -32.04 17.50 -4.18
C ALA A 168 -31.00 18.23 -3.31
N GLY A 169 -30.68 17.69 -2.13
CA GLY A 169 -29.66 18.24 -1.26
C GLY A 169 -28.28 18.27 -1.93
N PHE A 170 -27.49 19.29 -1.61
CA PHE A 170 -26.14 19.43 -2.13
C PHE A 170 -25.27 18.21 -1.79
N GLU A 171 -25.49 17.60 -0.63
CA GLU A 171 -24.81 16.38 -0.18
C GLU A 171 -25.09 15.22 -1.14
N THR A 172 -26.35 15.03 -1.54
CA THR A 172 -26.76 13.99 -2.49
C THR A 172 -26.16 14.22 -3.86
N GLN A 173 -26.15 15.48 -4.32
CA GLN A 173 -25.55 15.85 -5.60
C GLN A 173 -24.03 15.65 -5.60
N LEU A 174 -23.34 16.09 -4.54
CA LEU A 174 -21.90 15.89 -4.36
C LEU A 174 -21.55 14.40 -4.27
N ALA A 175 -22.35 13.60 -3.58
CA ALA A 175 -22.16 12.15 -3.51
C ALA A 175 -22.37 11.46 -4.88
N ASN A 176 -23.23 12.01 -5.74
CA ASN A 176 -23.39 11.54 -7.11
C ASN A 176 -22.17 11.90 -7.98
N VAL A 177 -21.66 13.13 -7.86
CA VAL A 177 -20.43 13.58 -8.53
C VAL A 177 -19.24 12.74 -8.08
N GLU A 178 -19.09 12.50 -6.78
CA GLU A 178 -18.06 11.62 -6.23
C GLU A 178 -18.13 10.23 -6.84
N ARG A 179 -19.33 9.63 -6.88
CA ARG A 179 -19.55 8.31 -7.50
C ARG A 179 -19.19 8.28 -8.99
N GLN A 180 -19.37 9.40 -9.71
CA GLN A 180 -18.97 9.50 -11.11
C GLN A 180 -17.45 9.65 -11.28
N LEU A 181 -16.78 10.39 -10.40
CA LEU A 181 -15.33 10.62 -10.44
C LEU A 181 -14.50 9.40 -9.99
N ARG A 182 -15.11 8.49 -9.23
CA ARG A 182 -14.50 7.22 -8.79
C ARG A 182 -14.65 6.07 -9.81
N ARG A 183 -15.45 6.24 -10.87
CA ARG A 183 -15.56 5.26 -11.97
C ARG A 183 -14.35 5.35 -12.91
#